data_AF-A0A4R4N5G1-F1
#
_entry.id   AF-A0A4R4N5G1-F1
#
_cell.length_a   1.000
_cell.length_b   1.000
_cell.length_c   1.000
_cell.angle_alpha   90.00
_cell.angle_beta   90.00
_cell.angle_gamma   90.00
#
_symmetry.space_group_name_H-M   'P 1'
#
loop_
_entity.id
_entity.type
_entity.pdbx_description
1 polymer ?
#
loop_
_entity_poly.entity_id
_entity_poly.type
_entity_poly.pdbx_seq_one_letter_code
_entity_poly.pdbx_strand_id
1 'polypeptide(L)'
;MGALVLAPLAVLPTMAWGAAGALEAVGYPSGWTAAREVIRSDAEPGDVLILPFESYRRFPWNDNRAVLDPAQRFFAAPGRDVVAADTVRVDGMVVGSEDERARSVERVIAGPSPDLAGAGFRYVVVDAGTPAELRRFASWLRQARLLVNTPELRLYRLA
;
A
#
# COMPACT_ATOMS: atom_id res chain seq x y z
N MET A 1 -41.07 -0.16 -4.89
CA MET A 1 -39.67 0.11 -4.49
C MET A 1 -38.85 -1.17 -4.34
N GLY A 2 -39.32 -2.25 -3.70
CA GLY A 2 -38.52 -3.48 -3.51
C GLY A 2 -38.13 -4.26 -4.78
N ALA A 3 -38.98 -4.27 -5.82
CA ALA A 3 -38.68 -5.02 -7.06
C ALA A 3 -37.48 -4.46 -7.85
N LEU A 4 -37.23 -3.14 -7.79
CA LEU A 4 -36.08 -2.54 -8.46
C LEU A 4 -34.74 -2.93 -7.83
N VAL A 5 -34.73 -3.30 -6.54
CA VAL A 5 -33.51 -3.72 -5.84
C VAL A 5 -33.00 -5.07 -6.36
N LEU A 6 -33.90 -5.92 -6.87
CA LEU A 6 -33.55 -7.23 -7.43
C LEU A 6 -33.24 -7.19 -8.93
N ALA A 7 -33.48 -6.07 -9.61
CA ALA A 7 -33.23 -5.94 -11.05
C ALA A 7 -31.79 -6.30 -11.45
N PRO A 8 -30.72 -5.89 -10.73
CA PRO A 8 -29.35 -6.30 -11.05
C PRO A 8 -29.15 -7.82 -10.98
N LEU A 9 -29.74 -8.49 -9.99
CA LEU A 9 -29.65 -9.95 -9.86
C LEU A 9 -30.40 -10.67 -10.98
N ALA A 10 -31.55 -10.11 -11.41
CA ALA A 10 -32.36 -10.68 -12.47
C ALA A 10 -31.73 -10.51 -13.86
N VAL A 11 -31.10 -9.36 -14.14
CA VAL A 11 -30.49 -9.08 -15.46
C VAL A 11 -29.02 -9.50 -15.56
N LEU A 12 -28.33 -9.67 -14.43
CA LEU A 12 -26.91 -10.07 -14.36
C LEU A 12 -26.69 -11.25 -13.38
N PRO A 13 -27.41 -12.37 -13.53
CA PRO A 13 -27.31 -13.48 -12.59
C PRO A 13 -25.89 -14.04 -12.54
N THR A 14 -25.20 -14.15 -13.67
CA THR A 14 -23.81 -14.64 -13.68
C THR A 14 -22.88 -13.75 -12.87
N MET A 15 -23.01 -12.42 -12.94
CA MET A 15 -22.22 -11.49 -12.12
C MET A 15 -22.55 -11.58 -10.64
N ALA A 16 -23.82 -11.83 -10.28
CA ALA A 16 -24.21 -12.06 -8.87
C ALA A 16 -23.46 -13.24 -8.24
N TRP A 17 -23.08 -14.23 -9.05
CA TRP A 17 -22.23 -15.36 -8.68
C TRP A 17 -20.77 -15.20 -9.15
N GLY A 18 -20.25 -13.97 -9.16
CA GLY A 18 -18.84 -13.73 -9.48
C GLY A 18 -18.48 -14.13 -10.91
N ALA A 19 -19.33 -13.78 -11.89
CA ALA A 19 -19.21 -14.21 -13.28
C ALA A 19 -19.11 -15.75 -13.42
N ALA A 20 -20.03 -16.47 -12.77
CA ALA A 20 -20.06 -17.93 -12.71
C ALA A 20 -18.76 -18.57 -12.14
N GLY A 21 -18.20 -17.93 -11.10
CA GLY A 21 -16.97 -18.39 -10.44
C GLY A 21 -15.67 -17.91 -11.09
N ALA A 22 -15.73 -17.08 -12.13
CA ALA A 22 -14.53 -16.46 -12.72
C ALA A 22 -13.94 -15.33 -11.86
N LEU A 23 -14.72 -14.76 -10.93
CA LEU A 23 -14.31 -13.73 -9.99
C LEU A 23 -14.39 -14.28 -8.56
N GLU A 24 -13.28 -14.19 -7.84
CA GLU A 24 -13.17 -14.56 -6.42
C GLU A 24 -12.67 -13.35 -5.62
N ALA A 25 -13.27 -13.12 -4.45
CA ALA A 25 -12.81 -12.09 -3.54
C ALA A 25 -11.58 -12.57 -2.77
N VAL A 26 -10.50 -11.79 -2.79
CA VAL A 26 -9.30 -12.06 -1.99
C VAL A 26 -9.39 -11.27 -0.69
N GLY A 27 -9.29 -11.96 0.45
CA GLY A 27 -9.27 -11.35 1.77
C GLY A 27 -7.92 -10.71 2.08
N TYR A 28 -7.92 -9.46 2.56
CA TYR A 28 -6.69 -8.84 3.07
C TYR A 28 -6.26 -9.49 4.38
N PRO A 29 -4.94 -9.70 4.59
CA PRO A 29 -4.42 -10.25 5.84
C PRO A 29 -4.75 -9.39 7.06
N SER A 30 -4.83 -10.00 8.24
CA SER A 30 -5.10 -9.28 9.50
C SER A 30 -4.04 -8.22 9.85
N GLY A 31 -2.80 -8.38 9.37
CA GLY A 31 -1.75 -7.36 9.53
C GLY A 31 -2.09 -6.04 8.84
N TRP A 32 -2.76 -6.10 7.68
CA TRP A 32 -3.23 -4.92 6.96
C TRP A 32 -4.29 -4.18 7.76
N THR A 33 -5.32 -4.88 8.24
CA THR A 33 -6.38 -4.26 9.04
C THR A 33 -5.86 -3.69 10.36
N ALA A 34 -4.94 -4.41 11.04
CA ALA A 34 -4.30 -3.91 12.26
C ALA A 34 -3.49 -2.62 12.02
N ALA A 35 -2.69 -2.56 10.96
CA ALA A 35 -1.93 -1.34 10.62
C ALA A 35 -2.85 -0.17 10.24
N ARG A 36 -3.92 -0.44 9.48
CA ARG A 36 -4.92 0.57 9.15
C ARG A 36 -5.58 1.16 10.39
N GLU A 37 -5.92 0.34 11.37
CA GLU A 37 -6.55 0.82 12.61
C GLU A 37 -5.61 1.75 13.39
N VAL A 38 -4.33 1.37 13.52
CA VAL A 38 -3.30 2.22 14.12
C VAL A 38 -3.21 3.57 13.41
N ILE A 39 -3.08 3.56 12.08
CA ILE A 39 -2.99 4.79 11.27
C ILE A 39 -4.23 5.66 11.45
N ARG A 40 -5.43 5.08 11.41
CA ARG A 40 -6.71 5.81 11.52
C ARG A 40 -6.98 6.39 12.90
N SER A 41 -6.51 5.72 13.95
CA SER A 41 -6.70 6.16 15.34
C SER A 41 -5.83 7.35 15.73
N ASP A 42 -4.80 7.66 14.93
CA ASP A 42 -3.86 8.74 15.21
C ASP A 42 -4.32 10.06 14.59
N ALA A 43 -4.59 11.06 15.45
CA ALA A 43 -5.04 12.39 15.05
C ALA A 43 -3.92 13.33 14.60
N GLU A 44 -2.65 12.99 14.88
CA GLU A 44 -1.52 13.86 14.56
C GLU A 44 -1.22 13.87 13.05
N PRO A 45 -0.74 14.99 12.48
CA PRO A 45 -0.46 15.09 11.05
C PRO A 45 0.74 14.24 10.61
N GLY A 46 0.85 14.01 9.29
CA GLY A 46 2.01 13.41 8.63
C GLY A 46 1.68 12.11 7.90
N ASP A 47 2.22 11.97 6.69
CA ASP A 47 1.78 11.01 5.67
C ASP A 47 2.21 9.56 5.95
N VAL A 48 1.68 8.64 5.13
CA VAL A 48 2.05 7.23 5.11
C VAL A 48 2.88 6.94 3.86
N LEU A 49 4.09 6.41 4.04
CA LEU A 49 4.93 5.88 2.97
C LEU A 49 4.80 4.36 2.90
N ILE A 50 4.67 3.82 1.68
CA ILE A 50 4.66 2.38 1.43
C ILE A 50 5.99 1.96 0.80
N LEU A 51 6.60 0.89 1.33
CA LEU A 51 7.86 0.33 0.83
C LEU A 51 7.76 -1.18 0.58
N PRO A 52 8.37 -1.69 -0.51
CA PRO A 52 9.03 -0.97 -1.61
C PRO A 52 8.14 0.04 -2.34
N PHE A 53 8.73 1.14 -2.80
CA PHE A 53 8.02 2.23 -3.49
C PHE A 53 7.83 1.88 -4.97
N GLU A 54 6.90 0.97 -5.25
CA GLU A 54 6.61 0.44 -6.59
C GLU A 54 5.10 0.44 -6.86
N SER A 55 4.68 0.77 -8.09
CA SER A 55 3.26 0.93 -8.44
C SER A 55 2.51 -0.39 -8.56
N TYR A 56 3.17 -1.44 -9.06
CA TYR A 56 2.63 -2.79 -9.19
C TYR A 56 3.40 -3.76 -8.29
N ARG A 57 2.64 -4.56 -7.55
CA ARG A 57 3.16 -5.46 -6.52
C ARG A 57 2.67 -6.88 -6.75
N ARG A 58 3.40 -7.85 -6.18
CA ARG A 58 3.01 -9.26 -6.08
C ARG A 58 3.12 -9.67 -4.63
N PHE A 59 2.08 -10.28 -4.10
CA PHE A 59 2.02 -10.64 -2.69
C PHE A 59 1.81 -12.15 -2.53
N PRO A 60 2.44 -12.80 -1.53
CA PRO A 60 2.17 -14.23 -1.29
C PRO A 60 0.69 -14.52 -1.03
N TRP A 61 -0.02 -13.60 -0.37
CA TRP A 61 -1.44 -13.74 -0.02
C TRP A 61 -2.40 -13.51 -1.20
N ASN A 62 -1.93 -13.09 -2.37
CA ASN A 62 -2.74 -12.94 -3.58
C ASN A 62 -2.33 -13.93 -4.69
N ASP A 63 -1.78 -15.08 -4.30
CA ASP A 63 -1.20 -16.10 -5.19
C ASP A 63 -0.08 -15.54 -6.07
N ASN A 64 0.64 -14.51 -5.58
CA ASN A 64 1.68 -13.79 -6.31
C ASN A 64 1.22 -13.18 -7.64
N ARG A 65 -0.09 -12.91 -7.79
CA ARG A 65 -0.63 -12.19 -8.95
C ARG A 65 -0.17 -10.73 -8.92
N ALA A 66 0.21 -10.21 -10.10
CA ALA A 66 0.52 -8.79 -10.24
C ALA A 66 -0.75 -7.96 -10.04
N VAL A 67 -0.69 -6.96 -9.17
CA VAL A 67 -1.79 -6.06 -8.86
C VAL A 67 -1.24 -4.65 -8.67
N LEU A 68 -2.01 -3.63 -9.06
CA LEU A 68 -1.72 -2.26 -8.65
C LEU A 68 -1.70 -2.21 -7.12
N ASP A 69 -0.70 -1.55 -6.52
CA ASP A 69 -0.51 -1.55 -5.07
C ASP A 69 -1.81 -1.12 -4.35
N PRO A 70 -2.44 -2.01 -3.57
CA PRO A 70 -3.69 -1.68 -2.90
C PRO A 70 -3.49 -0.72 -1.71
N ALA A 71 -2.25 -0.55 -1.23
CA ALA A 71 -1.93 0.19 -0.01
C ALA A 71 -2.46 1.62 -0.02
N GLN A 72 -2.38 2.32 -1.16
CA GLN A 72 -2.86 3.69 -1.30
C GLN A 72 -4.34 3.83 -0.90
N ARG A 73 -5.18 2.91 -1.38
CA ARG A 73 -6.62 2.89 -1.09
C ARG A 73 -6.93 2.26 0.25
N PHE A 74 -6.17 1.23 0.63
CA PHE A 74 -6.43 0.47 1.85
C PHE A 74 -6.12 1.28 3.11
N PHE A 75 -5.00 2.01 3.13
CA PHE A 75 -4.55 2.80 4.27
C PHE A 75 -5.05 4.25 4.26
N ALA A 76 -5.85 4.65 3.27
CA ALA A 76 -6.45 5.97 3.20
C ALA A 76 -7.17 6.31 4.51
N ALA A 77 -6.80 7.44 5.09
CA ALA A 77 -7.35 7.98 6.33
C ALA A 77 -7.62 9.49 6.14
N PRO A 78 -8.68 10.05 6.75
CA PRO A 78 -8.94 11.48 6.66
C PRO A 78 -7.75 12.32 7.14
N GLY A 79 -7.39 13.37 6.38
CA GLY A 79 -6.35 14.32 6.76
C GLY A 79 -4.90 13.84 6.60
N ARG A 80 -4.69 12.73 5.87
CA ARG A 80 -3.36 12.16 5.67
C ARG A 80 -3.26 11.48 4.30
N ASP A 81 -2.18 11.76 3.58
CA ASP A 81 -1.96 11.12 2.28
C ASP A 81 -1.21 9.79 2.45
N VAL A 82 -1.57 8.83 1.61
CA VAL A 82 -0.77 7.61 1.41
C VAL A 82 -0.02 7.81 0.11
N VAL A 83 1.29 8.09 0.21
CA VAL A 83 2.12 8.33 -0.96
C VAL A 83 2.59 6.99 -1.50
N ALA A 84 2.12 6.66 -2.70
CA ALA A 84 2.46 5.45 -3.43
C ALA A 84 3.17 5.82 -4.73
N ALA A 85 3.97 4.88 -5.25
CA ALA A 85 4.60 5.08 -6.54
C ALA A 85 3.58 4.93 -7.68
N ASP A 86 3.74 5.74 -8.71
CA ASP A 86 2.99 5.72 -9.97
C ASP A 86 3.91 5.45 -11.18
N THR A 87 5.23 5.35 -10.96
CA THR A 87 6.20 4.95 -12.00
C THR A 87 5.83 3.59 -12.60
N VAL A 88 5.79 3.51 -13.92
CA VAL A 88 5.41 2.30 -14.68
C VAL A 88 6.63 1.73 -15.39
N ARG A 89 6.82 0.41 -15.31
CA ARG A 89 7.90 -0.32 -15.98
C ARG A 89 7.31 -1.31 -16.99
N VAL A 90 7.69 -1.19 -18.26
CA VAL A 90 7.24 -2.08 -19.35
C VAL A 90 8.44 -2.45 -20.21
N ASP A 91 8.81 -3.74 -20.27
CA ASP A 91 9.89 -4.26 -21.11
C ASP A 91 11.18 -3.42 -21.11
N GLY A 92 11.61 -2.98 -19.92
CA GLY A 92 12.83 -2.18 -19.71
C GLY A 92 12.65 -0.67 -19.91
N MET A 93 11.51 -0.22 -20.45
CA MET A 93 11.11 1.18 -20.44
C MET A 93 10.58 1.56 -19.05
N VAL A 94 10.98 2.74 -18.57
CA VAL A 94 10.46 3.35 -17.35
C VAL A 94 9.73 4.64 -17.73
N VAL A 95 8.43 4.66 -17.48
CA VAL A 95 7.63 5.89 -17.52
C VAL A 95 7.65 6.44 -16.10
N GLY A 96 8.32 7.58 -15.92
CA GLY A 96 8.46 8.21 -14.61
C GLY A 96 7.14 8.73 -14.06
N SER A 97 7.14 8.95 -12.75
CA SER A 97 6.04 9.55 -12.01
C SER A 97 5.58 10.91 -12.56
N GLU A 98 4.26 11.09 -12.66
CA GLU A 98 3.64 12.37 -13.03
C GLU A 98 3.35 13.24 -11.79
N ASP A 99 3.24 12.61 -10.61
CA ASP A 99 3.03 13.27 -9.33
C ASP A 99 4.35 13.86 -8.76
N GLU A 100 4.35 15.18 -8.51
CA GLU A 100 5.49 15.88 -7.89
C GLU A 100 5.80 15.33 -6.49
N ARG A 101 4.80 14.90 -5.72
CA ARG A 101 5.00 14.31 -4.39
C ARG A 101 5.73 12.98 -4.51
N ALA A 102 5.31 12.10 -5.42
CA ALA A 102 5.98 10.83 -5.67
C ALA A 102 7.41 11.03 -6.23
N ARG A 103 7.63 11.95 -7.18
CA ARG A 103 8.98 12.31 -7.64
C ARG A 103 9.88 12.85 -6.52
N SER A 104 9.33 13.60 -5.58
CA SER A 104 10.06 14.06 -4.40
C SER A 104 10.47 12.87 -3.52
N VAL A 105 9.57 11.94 -3.28
CA VAL A 105 9.85 10.71 -2.52
C VAL A 105 10.94 9.88 -3.20
N GLU A 106 10.87 9.66 -4.51
CA GLU A 106 11.89 8.92 -5.26
C GLU A 106 13.29 9.51 -5.03
N ARG A 107 13.41 10.85 -5.03
CA ARG A 107 14.68 11.54 -4.72
C ARG A 107 15.12 11.35 -3.27
N VAL A 108 14.20 11.43 -2.31
CA VAL A 108 14.50 11.22 -0.89
C VAL A 108 15.02 9.80 -0.66
N ILE A 109 14.29 8.79 -1.14
CA ILE A 109 14.62 7.36 -0.88
C ILE A 109 15.79 6.86 -1.72
N ALA A 110 16.26 7.61 -2.73
CA ALA A 110 17.49 7.29 -3.47
C ALA A 110 18.74 7.40 -2.58
N GLY A 111 18.70 8.21 -1.52
CA GLY A 111 19.79 8.36 -0.55
C GLY A 111 20.06 7.12 0.31
N PRO A 112 21.24 7.05 0.97
CA PRO A 112 21.58 5.96 1.89
C PRO A 112 20.87 6.08 3.26
N SER A 113 20.51 7.31 3.67
CA SER A 113 19.86 7.60 4.95
C SER A 113 18.81 8.71 4.77
N PRO A 114 17.64 8.40 4.19
CA PRO A 114 16.60 9.38 3.92
C PRO A 114 16.00 9.94 5.22
N ASP A 115 15.86 11.26 5.30
CA ASP A 115 15.08 11.92 6.34
C ASP A 115 13.58 11.85 6.00
N LEU A 116 12.97 10.70 6.28
CA LEU A 116 11.55 10.45 5.98
C LEU A 116 10.63 11.31 6.84
N ALA A 117 11.01 11.59 8.10
CA ALA A 117 10.24 12.45 8.99
C ALA A 117 10.25 13.89 8.48
N GLY A 118 11.43 14.41 8.12
CA GLY A 118 11.58 15.73 7.49
C GLY A 118 10.89 15.82 6.11
N ALA A 119 10.72 14.70 5.41
CA ALA A 119 9.93 14.63 4.18
C ALA A 119 8.40 14.62 4.41
N GLY A 120 7.95 14.71 5.67
CA GLY A 120 6.55 14.79 6.06
C GLY A 120 5.88 13.45 6.33
N PHE A 121 6.63 12.35 6.40
CA PHE A 121 6.07 11.05 6.76
C PHE A 121 6.01 10.88 8.26
N ARG A 122 4.89 10.34 8.74
CA ARG A 122 4.74 9.85 10.10
C ARG A 122 4.81 8.33 10.17
N TYR A 123 4.37 7.66 9.11
CA TYR A 123 4.27 6.21 9.05
C TYR A 123 5.01 5.65 7.85
N VAL A 124 5.63 4.48 8.05
CA VAL A 124 6.21 3.68 6.98
C VAL A 124 5.67 2.26 7.09
N VAL A 125 5.01 1.79 6.04
CA VAL A 125 4.56 0.40 5.89
C VAL A 125 5.59 -0.32 5.03
N VAL A 126 6.11 -1.44 5.54
CA VAL A 126 7.00 -2.35 4.81
C VAL A 126 6.29 -3.69 4.67
N ASP A 127 5.78 -4.01 3.49
CA ASP A 127 4.93 -5.18 3.23
C ASP A 127 5.57 -6.24 2.31
N ALA A 128 6.71 -5.92 1.69
CA ALA A 128 7.53 -6.87 0.96
C ALA A 128 8.98 -6.36 0.82
N GLY A 129 9.73 -6.97 -0.10
CA GLY A 129 11.06 -6.54 -0.50
C GLY A 129 12.01 -7.72 -0.67
N THR A 130 12.99 -7.54 -1.55
CA THR A 130 14.16 -8.41 -1.62
C THR A 130 14.95 -8.37 -0.31
N PRO A 131 15.78 -9.38 0.00
CA PRO A 131 16.65 -9.33 1.17
C PRO A 131 17.54 -8.08 1.24
N ALA A 132 17.94 -7.52 0.09
CA ALA A 132 18.72 -6.29 0.02
C ALA A 132 17.89 -5.07 0.40
N GLU A 133 16.68 -4.94 -0.15
CA GLU A 133 15.74 -3.86 0.20
C GLU A 133 15.35 -3.91 1.67
N LEU A 134 15.01 -5.08 2.21
CA LEU A 134 14.64 -5.24 3.61
C LEU A 134 15.78 -4.81 4.56
N ARG A 135 17.03 -5.15 4.24
CA ARG A 135 18.20 -4.66 5.01
C ARG A 135 18.36 -3.14 4.89
N ARG A 136 18.14 -2.59 3.71
CA ARG A 136 18.20 -1.14 3.47
C ARG A 136 17.12 -0.41 4.27
N PHE A 137 15.87 -0.85 4.22
CA PHE A 137 14.76 -0.25 4.96
C PHE A 137 14.96 -0.38 6.47
N ALA A 138 15.41 -1.55 6.94
CA ALA A 138 15.77 -1.74 8.35
C ALA A 138 16.84 -0.75 8.81
N SER A 139 17.79 -0.38 7.95
CA SER A 139 18.81 0.63 8.27
C SER A 139 18.23 2.05 8.42
N TRP A 140 17.20 2.41 7.64
CA TRP A 140 16.52 3.70 7.71
C TRP A 140 15.62 3.80 8.94
N LEU A 141 14.98 2.70 9.29
CA LEU A 141 13.94 2.63 10.31
C LEU A 141 14.49 2.20 11.69
N ARG A 142 15.81 2.21 11.89
CA ARG A 142 16.46 1.81 13.16
C ARG A 142 15.97 2.59 14.38
N GLN A 143 15.64 3.88 14.18
CA GLN A 143 15.15 4.76 15.24
C GLN A 143 13.61 4.86 15.25
N ALA A 144 12.94 4.26 14.27
CA ALA A 144 11.49 4.28 14.18
C ALA A 144 10.86 3.27 15.15
N ARG A 145 9.69 3.60 15.69
CA ARG A 145 8.94 2.70 16.56
C ARG A 145 8.16 1.69 15.73
N LEU A 146 8.46 0.41 15.88
CA LEU A 146 7.66 -0.68 15.29
C LEU A 146 6.34 -0.84 16.05
N LEU A 147 5.21 -0.73 15.35
CA LEU A 147 3.86 -0.80 15.92
C LEU A 147 3.10 -2.06 15.53
N VAL A 148 3.28 -2.52 14.29
CA VAL A 148 2.71 -3.80 13.80
C VAL A 148 3.84 -4.61 13.19
N ASN A 149 3.91 -5.90 13.54
CA ASN A 149 4.91 -6.83 13.03
C ASN A 149 4.23 -8.17 12.73
N THR A 150 3.90 -8.37 11.47
CA THR A 150 3.20 -9.56 10.96
C THR A 150 4.02 -10.17 9.82
N PRO A 151 3.74 -11.42 9.42
CA PRO A 151 4.38 -12.01 8.24
C PRO A 151 4.17 -11.19 6.97
N GLU A 152 3.01 -10.53 6.85
CA GLU A 152 2.61 -9.83 5.63
C GLU A 152 3.05 -8.37 5.58
N LEU A 153 3.21 -7.71 6.74
CA LEU A 153 3.76 -6.35 6.81
C LEU A 153 4.32 -5.97 8.17
N ARG A 154 5.06 -4.87 8.16
CA ARG A 154 5.52 -4.12 9.32
C ARG A 154 5.09 -2.67 9.22
N LEU A 155 4.53 -2.11 10.30
CA LEU A 155 4.20 -0.69 10.41
C LEU A 155 5.17 -0.03 11.38
N TYR A 156 5.85 1.01 10.90
CA TYR A 156 6.74 1.85 11.69
C TYR A 156 6.15 3.24 11.84
N ARG A 157 6.35 3.84 13.01
CA ARG A 157 6.09 5.26 13.27
C ARG A 157 7.40 5.99 13.43
N LEU A 158 7.57 7.06 12.67
CA LEU A 158 8.71 7.96 12.73
C LEU A 158 8.59 8.87 13.95
N ALA A 159 9.73 9.41 14.41
CA ALA A 159 9.82 10.26 15.59
C ALA A 159 9.32 11.68 15.31
#